data_AF-R5DPT8-F1
#
_entry.id   AF-R5DPT8-F1
#
_cell.length_a   1.000
_cell.length_b   1.000
_cell.length_c   1.000
_cell.angle_alpha   90.00
_cell.angle_beta   90.00
_cell.angle_gamma   90.00
#
_symmetry.space_group_name_H-M   'P 1'
#
loop_
_entity.id
_entity.type
_entity.pdbx_description
1 polymer ?
#
loop_
_entity_poly.entity_id
_entity_poly.type
_entity_poly.pdbx_seq_one_letter_code
_entity_poly.pdbx_strand_id
1 'polypeptide(L)'
;MKERILLFCIVFGLGVFIYIFQSYFNTVWGLAILCFLMSLYVGFMNLSYKLQKRKLQKYPQVINENYKPFVSVLIPAHDEECVIANTVQNILDMDYENFEVIVIDDRSVDNTASVIKDLEQKYDKVTALIRPKDAFPGKSAVLNDAFKIAKGEAILVFDADATVDADFLTTLIPHLEPKDVGAVQARKVIRNKNTNLLTRCQNNEYTLDTYFQVGRDSVKGAVELRGNGELIKRQAIEDIGGWNNYTIVDDLDMSTRMHIKGWDIRFCPDAIVYEEGIIYVKPLYRQRRRWLEGTIRRYLEYSGAALCSKDMSLRAGLDMMAYISEFIMPGWFLMEILIRGFKVLAKQAPPHMLYSSIIIGCLIGFGFFFAARYALRRYDYMPRLDATFEALETSVYLLIIWFPLVLYICFKILFMKKDMNWGKTAHGLVREEEASIKDLILNELGKTKAFTKEYTEKLKQLLLEKSFHGDINFKDFNIKDFKLLEKLIKDDKLKK
;
A
#
# COMPACT_ATOMS: atom_id res chain seq x y z
N MET A 1 -27.80 -7.96 3.95
CA MET A 1 -28.39 -8.93 4.91
C MET A 1 -27.72 -10.31 4.78
N LYS A 2 -27.55 -10.85 3.56
CA LYS A 2 -26.86 -12.13 3.31
C LYS A 2 -25.48 -12.23 3.96
N GLU A 3 -24.57 -11.27 3.72
CA GLU A 3 -23.23 -11.23 4.33
C GLU A 3 -23.26 -11.35 5.86
N ARG A 4 -24.22 -10.68 6.52
CA ARG A 4 -24.34 -10.72 7.98
C ARG A 4 -24.75 -12.09 8.48
N ILE A 5 -25.73 -12.71 7.84
CA ILE A 5 -26.21 -14.04 8.19
C ILE A 5 -25.08 -15.05 8.01
N LEU A 6 -24.38 -14.98 6.87
CA LEU A 6 -23.26 -15.87 6.59
C LEU A 6 -22.13 -15.69 7.61
N LEU A 7 -21.70 -14.46 7.88
CA LEU A 7 -20.68 -14.19 8.89
C LEU A 7 -21.13 -14.65 10.28
N PHE A 8 -22.39 -14.44 10.65
CA PHE A 8 -22.95 -14.93 11.91
C PHE A 8 -22.87 -16.46 11.97
N CYS A 9 -23.26 -17.17 10.92
CA CYS A 9 -23.15 -18.63 10.86
C CYS A 9 -21.70 -19.11 10.98
N ILE A 10 -20.75 -18.43 10.34
CA ILE A 10 -19.31 -18.75 10.44
C ILE A 10 -18.81 -18.55 11.87
N VAL A 11 -19.07 -17.38 12.46
CA VAL A 11 -18.62 -17.01 13.82
C VAL A 11 -19.28 -17.91 14.87
N PHE A 12 -20.59 -18.13 14.78
CA PHE A 12 -21.33 -19.01 15.67
C PHE A 12 -20.87 -20.47 15.53
N GLY A 13 -20.76 -20.97 14.29
CA GLY A 13 -20.28 -22.31 13.99
C GLY A 13 -18.87 -22.54 14.50
N LEU A 14 -17.96 -21.57 14.32
CA LEU A 14 -16.61 -21.59 14.89
C LEU A 14 -16.65 -21.65 16.43
N GLY A 15 -17.50 -20.85 17.07
CA GLY A 15 -17.66 -20.86 18.53
C GLY A 15 -18.15 -22.20 19.07
N VAL A 16 -19.18 -22.79 18.43
CA VAL A 16 -19.70 -24.12 18.78
C VAL A 16 -18.64 -25.19 18.55
N PHE A 17 -17.95 -25.16 17.40
CA PHE A 17 -16.87 -26.08 17.08
C PHE A 17 -15.77 -26.00 18.14
N ILE A 18 -15.28 -24.80 18.48
CA ILE A 18 -14.25 -24.61 19.48
C ILE A 18 -14.74 -25.17 20.82
N TYR A 19 -15.95 -24.79 21.27
CA TYR A 19 -16.49 -25.26 22.56
C TYR A 19 -16.55 -26.79 22.65
N ILE A 20 -17.07 -27.47 21.63
CA ILE A 20 -17.13 -28.93 21.56
C ILE A 20 -15.72 -29.51 21.51
N PHE A 21 -14.86 -28.99 20.62
CA PHE A 21 -13.48 -29.45 20.47
C PHE A 21 -12.70 -29.35 21.79
N GLN A 22 -12.87 -28.25 22.54
CA GLN A 22 -12.21 -28.07 23.85
C GLN A 22 -12.63 -29.11 24.90
N SER A 23 -13.77 -29.78 24.73
CA SER A 23 -14.25 -30.80 25.67
C SER A 23 -13.60 -32.16 25.45
N TYR A 24 -13.05 -32.40 24.26
CA TYR A 24 -12.41 -33.66 23.89
C TYR A 24 -10.91 -33.54 23.64
N PHE A 25 -10.45 -32.36 23.20
CA PHE A 25 -9.07 -32.10 22.82
C PHE A 25 -8.58 -30.76 23.37
N ASN A 26 -7.27 -30.67 23.60
CA ASN A 26 -6.64 -29.41 23.88
C ASN A 26 -6.64 -28.55 22.60
N THR A 27 -7.32 -27.39 22.59
CA THR A 27 -7.42 -26.51 21.39
C THR A 27 -6.10 -26.04 20.82
N VAL A 28 -5.03 -26.13 21.61
CA VAL A 28 -3.64 -25.94 21.15
C VAL A 28 -3.38 -26.79 19.91
N TRP A 29 -3.91 -28.01 19.86
CA TRP A 29 -3.80 -28.87 18.69
C TRP A 29 -4.55 -28.33 17.49
N GLY A 30 -5.71 -27.70 17.67
CA GLY A 30 -6.46 -27.06 16.57
C GLY A 30 -5.67 -25.92 15.94
N LEU A 31 -5.16 -24.98 16.76
CA LEU A 31 -4.31 -23.90 16.27
C LEU A 31 -2.96 -24.41 15.73
N ALA A 32 -2.37 -25.44 16.33
CA ALA A 32 -1.13 -26.05 15.85
C ALA A 32 -1.33 -26.74 14.50
N ILE A 33 -2.46 -27.43 14.29
CA ILE A 33 -2.85 -28.01 12.99
C ILE A 33 -3.03 -26.89 11.97
N LEU A 34 -3.74 -25.81 12.32
CA LEU A 34 -3.89 -24.66 11.42
C LEU A 34 -2.52 -24.07 11.02
N CYS A 35 -1.65 -23.81 12.01
CA CYS A 35 -0.29 -23.30 11.76
C CYS A 35 0.53 -24.28 10.92
N PHE A 36 0.40 -25.58 11.15
CA PHE A 36 1.07 -26.62 10.37
C PHE A 36 0.57 -26.64 8.92
N LEU A 37 -0.74 -26.58 8.69
CA LEU A 37 -1.33 -26.52 7.34
C LEU A 37 -0.91 -25.25 6.60
N MET A 38 -0.92 -24.09 7.27
CA MET A 38 -0.41 -22.84 6.69
C MET A 38 1.08 -22.95 6.35
N SER A 39 1.88 -23.51 7.26
CA SER A 39 3.33 -23.71 7.02
C SER A 39 3.59 -24.69 5.88
N LEU A 40 2.79 -25.75 5.77
CA LEU A 40 2.84 -26.69 4.67
C LEU A 40 2.49 -26.02 3.34
N TYR A 41 1.44 -25.17 3.33
CA TYR A 41 1.05 -24.41 2.15
C TYR A 41 2.13 -23.41 1.72
N VAL A 42 2.71 -22.67 2.67
CA VAL A 42 3.86 -21.78 2.41
C VAL A 42 5.06 -22.58 1.91
N GLY A 43 5.34 -23.75 2.48
CA GLY A 43 6.38 -24.66 2.01
C GLY A 43 6.15 -25.12 0.57
N PHE A 44 4.90 -25.45 0.22
CA PHE A 44 4.48 -25.80 -1.13
C PHE A 44 4.69 -24.65 -2.11
N MET A 45 4.26 -23.43 -1.78
CA MET A 45 4.50 -22.24 -2.61
C MET A 45 6.00 -22.00 -2.83
N ASN A 46 6.81 -22.08 -1.76
CA ASN A 46 8.26 -21.91 -1.87
C ASN A 46 8.92 -22.98 -2.75
N LEU A 47 8.47 -24.23 -2.65
CA LEU A 47 8.95 -25.31 -3.49
C LEU A 47 8.55 -25.07 -4.94
N SER A 48 7.28 -24.72 -5.20
CA SER A 48 6.77 -24.42 -6.54
C SER A 48 7.56 -23.28 -7.19
N TYR A 49 7.75 -22.18 -6.47
CA TYR A 49 8.57 -21.06 -6.92
C TYR A 49 10.00 -21.47 -7.27
N LYS A 50 10.67 -22.26 -6.40
CA LYS A 50 12.03 -22.76 -6.68
C LYS A 50 12.08 -23.65 -7.92
N LEU A 51 11.09 -24.52 -8.11
CA LEU A 51 10.98 -25.39 -9.28
C LEU A 51 10.72 -24.59 -10.56
N GLN A 52 9.80 -23.62 -10.51
CA GLN A 52 9.52 -22.70 -11.61
C GLN A 52 10.76 -21.90 -12.00
N LYS A 53 11.47 -21.34 -11.01
CA LYS A 53 12.73 -20.60 -11.26
C LYS A 53 13.79 -21.49 -11.91
N ARG A 54 13.99 -22.73 -11.42
CA ARG A 54 14.91 -23.69 -12.06
C ARG A 54 14.50 -24.03 -13.48
N LYS A 55 13.19 -24.19 -13.73
CA LYS A 55 12.65 -24.44 -15.06
C LYS A 55 12.95 -23.26 -15.99
N LEU A 56 12.69 -22.03 -15.56
CA LEU A 56 12.96 -20.82 -16.35
C LEU A 56 14.46 -20.58 -16.58
N GLN A 57 15.33 -20.96 -15.65
CA GLN A 57 16.79 -20.92 -15.86
C GLN A 57 17.25 -21.94 -16.90
N LYS A 58 16.67 -23.15 -16.90
CA LYS A 58 17.00 -24.20 -17.87
C LYS A 58 16.37 -23.96 -19.24
N TYR A 59 15.16 -23.42 -19.24
CA TYR A 59 14.36 -23.13 -20.42
C TYR A 59 13.76 -21.72 -20.26
N PRO A 60 14.54 -20.69 -20.62
CA PRO A 60 14.05 -19.31 -20.58
C PRO A 60 12.76 -19.17 -21.38
N GLN A 61 11.81 -18.43 -20.82
CA GLN A 61 10.59 -18.11 -21.55
C GLN A 61 10.97 -17.25 -22.76
N VAL A 62 10.58 -17.69 -23.95
CA VAL A 62 10.74 -16.90 -25.16
C VAL A 62 9.70 -15.78 -25.12
N ILE A 63 10.17 -14.54 -25.09
CA ILE A 63 9.30 -13.36 -25.16
C ILE A 63 8.90 -13.19 -26.61
N ASN A 64 7.60 -13.10 -26.88
CA ASN A 64 7.11 -12.75 -28.20
C ASN A 64 7.21 -11.24 -28.40
N GLU A 65 8.26 -10.79 -29.08
CA GLU A 65 8.48 -9.36 -29.36
C GLU A 65 7.39 -8.74 -30.25
N ASN A 66 6.56 -9.56 -30.92
CA ASN A 66 5.45 -9.07 -31.72
C ASN A 66 4.17 -8.83 -30.89
N TYR A 67 4.11 -9.29 -29.65
CA TYR A 67 2.98 -9.03 -28.77
C TYR A 67 3.10 -7.62 -28.16
N LYS A 68 2.58 -6.64 -28.88
CA LYS A 68 2.59 -5.21 -28.50
C LYS A 68 1.17 -4.62 -28.55
N PRO A 69 0.26 -5.04 -27.64
CA PRO A 69 -1.13 -4.58 -27.65
C PRO A 69 -1.22 -3.06 -27.46
N PHE A 70 -2.21 -2.41 -28.07
CA PHE A 70 -2.48 -1.01 -27.75
C PHE A 70 -2.99 -0.90 -26.31
N VAL A 71 -2.40 -0.03 -25.49
CA VAL A 71 -2.75 0.11 -24.06
C VAL A 71 -3.44 1.44 -23.79
N SER A 72 -4.60 1.42 -23.14
CA SER A 72 -5.19 2.63 -22.55
C SER A 72 -4.80 2.73 -21.08
N VAL A 73 -4.04 3.75 -20.74
CA VAL A 73 -3.67 4.05 -19.35
C VAL A 73 -4.75 4.91 -18.72
N LEU A 74 -5.33 4.47 -17.60
CA LEU A 74 -6.40 5.18 -16.89
C LEU A 74 -5.86 5.70 -15.56
N ILE A 75 -5.99 7.02 -15.34
CA ILE A 75 -5.53 7.70 -14.13
C ILE A 75 -6.70 8.46 -13.49
N PRO A 76 -7.49 7.82 -12.60
CA PRO A 76 -8.53 8.49 -11.83
C PRO A 76 -7.91 9.46 -10.80
N ALA A 77 -8.46 10.67 -10.73
CA ALA A 77 -8.03 11.74 -9.82
C ALA A 77 -9.25 12.37 -9.11
N HIS A 78 -9.11 12.65 -7.82
CA HIS A 78 -10.09 13.40 -7.03
C HIS A 78 -9.35 14.28 -6.03
N ASP A 79 -9.32 15.58 -6.30
CA ASP A 79 -8.56 16.57 -5.54
C ASP A 79 -7.03 16.26 -5.49
N GLU A 80 -6.40 16.04 -6.65
CA GLU A 80 -5.00 15.61 -6.78
C GLU A 80 -4.13 16.64 -7.53
N GLU A 81 -4.45 17.94 -7.41
CA GLU A 81 -3.78 19.02 -8.14
C GLU A 81 -2.25 19.06 -7.92
N CYS A 82 -1.80 18.63 -6.74
CA CYS A 82 -0.39 18.64 -6.33
C CYS A 82 0.48 17.56 -6.99
N VAL A 83 -0.13 16.45 -7.46
CA VAL A 83 0.60 15.26 -7.89
C VAL A 83 0.34 14.87 -9.34
N ILE A 84 -0.88 15.09 -9.85
CA ILE A 84 -1.35 14.52 -11.12
C ILE A 84 -0.48 14.89 -12.33
N ALA A 85 0.01 16.13 -12.39
CA ALA A 85 0.85 16.59 -13.50
C ALA A 85 2.19 15.87 -13.59
N ASN A 86 2.77 15.47 -12.44
CA ASN A 86 4.04 14.75 -12.40
C ASN A 86 3.83 13.28 -12.77
N THR A 87 2.75 12.68 -12.29
CA THR A 87 2.35 11.30 -12.61
C THR A 87 2.15 11.14 -14.12
N VAL A 88 1.39 12.05 -14.75
CA VAL A 88 1.16 12.00 -16.21
C VAL A 88 2.47 12.16 -16.98
N GLN A 89 3.34 13.08 -16.58
CA GLN A 89 4.66 13.24 -17.21
C GLN A 89 5.51 11.96 -17.12
N ASN A 90 5.62 11.38 -15.92
CA ASN A 90 6.37 10.15 -15.72
C ASN A 90 5.80 8.97 -16.53
N ILE A 91 4.48 8.87 -16.67
CA ILE A 91 3.83 7.82 -17.49
C ILE A 91 4.09 8.04 -18.98
N LEU A 92 4.16 9.30 -19.45
CA LEU A 92 4.50 9.60 -20.83
C LEU A 92 5.96 9.23 -21.19
N ASP A 93 6.84 9.15 -20.20
CA ASP A 93 8.25 8.78 -20.34
C ASP A 93 8.50 7.26 -20.38
N MET A 94 7.45 6.42 -20.38
CA MET A 94 7.61 4.97 -20.52
C MET A 94 8.16 4.58 -21.91
N ASP A 95 9.07 3.60 -21.94
CA ASP A 95 9.72 3.04 -23.14
C ASP A 95 8.79 2.08 -23.92
N TYR A 96 7.53 2.48 -24.11
CA TYR A 96 6.54 1.72 -24.86
C TYR A 96 5.73 2.68 -25.74
N GLU A 97 5.71 2.48 -27.06
CA GLU A 97 5.11 3.50 -27.93
C GLU A 97 3.57 3.40 -28.05
N ASN A 98 3.03 2.18 -27.95
CA ASN A 98 1.66 1.85 -28.36
C ASN A 98 0.63 2.07 -27.23
N PHE A 99 0.51 3.29 -26.72
CA PHE A 99 -0.44 3.62 -25.66
C PHE A 99 -1.05 5.02 -25.76
N GLU A 100 -2.21 5.19 -25.12
CA GLU A 100 -2.85 6.48 -24.81
C GLU A 100 -3.01 6.65 -23.30
N VAL A 101 -3.18 7.88 -22.83
CA VAL A 101 -3.41 8.21 -21.42
C VAL A 101 -4.75 8.93 -21.28
N ILE A 102 -5.63 8.40 -20.46
CA ILE A 102 -6.92 8.99 -20.13
C ILE A 102 -6.86 9.40 -18.66
N VAL A 103 -6.89 10.70 -18.41
CA VAL A 103 -6.82 11.27 -17.06
C VAL A 103 -8.21 11.74 -16.67
N ILE A 104 -8.73 11.25 -15.55
CA ILE A 104 -10.15 11.39 -15.22
C ILE A 104 -10.33 12.18 -13.93
N ASP A 105 -11.01 13.31 -14.00
CA ASP A 105 -11.42 14.08 -12.82
C ASP A 105 -12.75 13.54 -12.26
N ASP A 106 -12.74 13.05 -11.02
CA ASP A 106 -13.93 12.61 -10.29
C ASP A 106 -14.52 13.74 -9.45
N ARG A 107 -15.02 14.80 -10.09
CA ARG A 107 -15.79 15.86 -9.41
C ARG A 107 -14.96 16.59 -8.36
N SER A 108 -13.71 16.90 -8.70
CA SER A 108 -12.81 17.61 -7.78
C SER A 108 -13.35 19.01 -7.47
N VAL A 109 -12.98 19.51 -6.29
CA VAL A 109 -13.30 20.86 -5.82
C VAL A 109 -12.09 21.79 -5.89
N ASP A 110 -10.88 21.23 -5.99
CA ASP A 110 -9.62 21.95 -6.22
C ASP A 110 -9.36 22.20 -7.73
N ASN A 111 -8.12 22.55 -8.11
CA ASN A 111 -7.78 22.84 -9.51
C ASN A 111 -7.46 21.59 -10.35
N THR A 112 -7.71 20.37 -9.87
CA THR A 112 -7.39 19.11 -10.59
C THR A 112 -7.95 19.09 -12.01
N ALA A 113 -9.23 19.47 -12.18
CA ALA A 113 -9.87 19.49 -13.48
C ALA A 113 -9.20 20.46 -14.48
N SER A 114 -8.68 21.59 -13.98
CA SER A 114 -7.95 22.57 -14.82
C SER A 114 -6.58 22.00 -15.22
N VAL A 115 -5.84 21.44 -14.26
CA VAL A 115 -4.52 20.82 -14.52
C VAL A 115 -4.64 19.70 -15.56
N ILE A 116 -5.68 18.87 -15.48
CA ILE A 116 -5.91 17.78 -16.43
C ILE A 116 -6.17 18.30 -17.86
N LYS A 117 -6.93 19.39 -18.01
CA LYS A 117 -7.17 20.01 -19.32
C LYS A 117 -5.90 20.61 -19.92
N ASP A 118 -5.05 21.22 -19.09
CA ASP A 118 -3.78 21.76 -19.54
C ASP A 118 -2.84 20.64 -20.04
N LEU A 119 -2.89 19.45 -19.43
CA LEU A 119 -2.13 18.27 -19.88
C LEU A 119 -2.61 17.75 -21.23
N GLU A 120 -3.93 17.68 -21.46
CA GLU A 120 -4.52 17.31 -22.76
C GLU A 120 -4.09 18.28 -23.88
N GLN A 121 -4.07 19.59 -23.61
CA GLN A 121 -3.60 20.58 -24.59
C GLN A 121 -2.11 20.47 -24.88
N LYS A 122 -1.32 19.99 -23.92
CA LYS A 122 0.15 19.92 -24.01
C LYS A 122 0.64 18.63 -24.68
N TYR A 123 -0.08 17.52 -24.55
CA TYR A 123 0.38 16.20 -24.96
C TYR A 123 -0.67 15.46 -25.80
N ASP A 124 -0.33 15.15 -27.06
CA ASP A 124 -1.24 14.49 -28.02
C ASP A 124 -1.75 13.10 -27.56
N LYS A 125 -1.00 12.42 -26.68
CA LYS A 125 -1.38 11.11 -26.12
C LYS A 125 -2.37 11.21 -24.96
N VAL A 126 -2.64 12.40 -24.43
CA VAL A 126 -3.44 12.61 -23.23
C VAL A 126 -4.87 13.02 -23.61
N THR A 127 -5.86 12.39 -23.00
CA THR A 127 -7.27 12.75 -23.09
C THR A 127 -7.82 13.05 -21.71
N ALA A 128 -8.47 14.20 -21.55
CA ALA A 128 -9.10 14.61 -20.31
C ALA A 128 -10.56 14.13 -20.25
N LEU A 129 -10.94 13.41 -19.19
CA LEU A 129 -12.33 13.09 -18.90
C LEU A 129 -12.78 13.79 -17.62
N ILE A 130 -13.55 14.87 -17.76
CA ILE A 130 -14.10 15.60 -16.61
C ILE A 130 -15.51 15.10 -16.31
N ARG A 131 -15.69 14.41 -15.17
CA ARG A 131 -16.99 13.83 -14.81
C ARG A 131 -17.93 14.90 -14.27
N PRO A 132 -19.25 14.83 -14.56
CA PRO A 132 -20.22 15.79 -14.05
C PRO A 132 -20.39 15.63 -12.53
N LYS A 133 -20.73 16.72 -11.83
CA LYS A 133 -20.80 16.78 -10.35
C LYS A 133 -21.78 15.77 -9.72
N ASP A 134 -22.79 15.34 -10.46
CA ASP A 134 -23.80 14.37 -10.06
C ASP A 134 -23.45 12.92 -10.47
N ALA A 135 -22.29 12.69 -11.10
CA ALA A 135 -21.81 11.36 -11.44
C ALA A 135 -21.68 10.46 -10.20
N PHE A 136 -21.87 9.15 -10.42
CA PHE A 136 -21.73 8.17 -9.36
C PHE A 136 -20.30 8.21 -8.77
N PRO A 137 -20.13 8.34 -7.43
CA PRO A 137 -18.83 8.54 -6.81
C PRO A 137 -17.98 7.28 -6.76
N GLY A 138 -16.66 7.47 -6.70
CA GLY A 138 -15.70 6.41 -6.36
C GLY A 138 -15.02 5.78 -7.58
N LYS A 139 -13.82 5.25 -7.33
CA LYS A 139 -12.87 4.81 -8.35
C LYS A 139 -13.47 3.86 -9.39
N SER A 140 -14.27 2.88 -8.97
CA SER A 140 -14.94 1.95 -9.89
C SER A 140 -15.80 2.64 -10.94
N ALA A 141 -16.57 3.65 -10.55
CA ALA A 141 -17.44 4.37 -11.48
C ALA A 141 -16.63 5.25 -12.43
N VAL A 142 -15.55 5.85 -11.94
CA VAL A 142 -14.59 6.62 -12.73
C VAL A 142 -13.96 5.73 -13.82
N LEU A 143 -13.48 4.55 -13.43
CA LEU A 143 -12.86 3.59 -14.35
C LEU A 143 -13.87 3.03 -15.36
N ASN A 144 -15.10 2.74 -14.95
CA ASN A 144 -16.17 2.32 -15.86
C ASN A 144 -16.52 3.40 -16.90
N ASP A 145 -16.53 4.68 -16.52
CA ASP A 145 -16.79 5.77 -17.46
C ASP A 145 -15.63 5.96 -18.44
N ALA A 146 -14.39 5.87 -17.95
CA ALA A 146 -13.19 5.94 -18.77
C ALA A 146 -13.07 4.76 -19.76
N PHE A 147 -13.44 3.55 -19.32
CA PHE A 147 -13.39 2.34 -20.13
C PHE A 147 -14.25 2.43 -21.40
N LYS A 148 -15.34 3.21 -21.39
CA LYS A 148 -16.20 3.42 -22.56
C LYS A 148 -15.51 4.18 -23.70
N ILE A 149 -14.52 5.02 -23.38
CA ILE A 149 -13.78 5.82 -24.37
C ILE A 149 -12.37 5.28 -24.63
N ALA A 150 -11.86 4.41 -23.75
CA ALA A 150 -10.61 3.69 -23.94
C ALA A 150 -10.66 2.85 -25.22
N LYS A 151 -9.56 2.82 -25.99
CA LYS A 151 -9.44 2.07 -27.24
C LYS A 151 -8.49 0.88 -27.16
N GLY A 152 -7.72 0.79 -26.07
CA GLY A 152 -6.71 -0.24 -25.83
C GLY A 152 -7.27 -1.65 -25.78
N GLU A 153 -6.51 -2.60 -26.33
CA GLU A 153 -6.71 -4.04 -26.14
C GLU A 153 -6.37 -4.48 -24.70
N ALA A 154 -5.53 -3.69 -24.03
CA ALA A 154 -5.26 -3.79 -22.60
C ALA A 154 -5.49 -2.43 -21.92
N ILE A 155 -5.87 -2.48 -20.66
CA ILE A 155 -6.15 -1.33 -19.80
C ILE A 155 -5.15 -1.35 -18.66
N LEU A 156 -4.41 -0.27 -18.48
CA LEU A 156 -3.46 -0.10 -17.38
C LEU A 156 -4.02 0.92 -16.40
N VAL A 157 -4.18 0.57 -15.13
CA VAL A 157 -4.70 1.50 -14.11
C VAL A 157 -3.58 1.96 -13.18
N PHE A 158 -3.50 3.27 -12.97
CA PHE A 158 -2.62 3.90 -11.98
C PHE A 158 -3.40 4.79 -11.02
N ASP A 159 -2.92 4.91 -9.80
CA ASP A 159 -3.35 5.99 -8.90
C ASP A 159 -2.73 7.34 -9.33
N ALA A 160 -3.36 8.44 -8.93
CA ALA A 160 -2.96 9.80 -9.32
C ALA A 160 -1.58 10.24 -8.80
N ASP A 161 -1.00 9.53 -7.83
CA ASP A 161 0.32 9.77 -7.24
C ASP A 161 1.37 8.74 -7.66
N ALA A 162 1.03 7.86 -8.62
CA ALA A 162 1.91 6.80 -9.08
C ALA A 162 3.17 7.34 -9.77
N THR A 163 4.29 6.66 -9.58
CA THR A 163 5.46 6.79 -10.47
C THR A 163 5.99 5.41 -10.82
N VAL A 164 6.57 5.28 -11.99
CA VAL A 164 7.10 4.04 -12.54
C VAL A 164 8.45 4.26 -13.22
N ASP A 165 9.22 3.18 -13.36
CA ASP A 165 10.43 3.15 -14.16
C ASP A 165 10.09 3.11 -15.66
N ALA A 166 11.01 3.56 -16.53
CA ALA A 166 10.74 3.69 -17.97
C ALA A 166 10.37 2.35 -18.63
N ASP A 167 10.96 1.24 -18.17
CA ASP A 167 10.71 -0.12 -18.66
C ASP A 167 9.49 -0.81 -18.02
N PHE A 168 8.67 -0.09 -17.25
CA PHE A 168 7.54 -0.66 -16.51
C PHE A 168 6.58 -1.45 -17.40
N LEU A 169 6.10 -0.83 -18.48
CA LEU A 169 5.09 -1.44 -19.35
C LEU A 169 5.69 -2.54 -20.25
N THR A 170 6.91 -2.37 -20.74
CA THR A 170 7.63 -3.40 -21.51
C THR A 170 7.93 -4.64 -20.67
N THR A 171 8.13 -4.47 -19.36
CA THR A 171 8.30 -5.57 -18.41
C THR A 171 6.98 -6.30 -18.12
N LEU A 172 5.84 -5.59 -18.05
CA LEU A 172 4.53 -6.20 -17.76
C LEU A 172 3.92 -6.98 -18.92
N ILE A 173 4.01 -6.43 -20.15
CA ILE A 173 3.29 -6.94 -21.33
C ILE A 173 3.50 -8.44 -21.61
N PRO A 174 4.73 -8.98 -21.54
CA PRO A 174 4.96 -10.40 -21.81
C PRO A 174 4.15 -11.34 -20.91
N HIS A 175 3.78 -10.89 -19.71
CA HIS A 175 2.99 -11.69 -18.78
C HIS A 175 1.49 -11.74 -19.14
N LEU A 176 0.99 -10.81 -19.96
CA LEU A 176 -0.41 -10.71 -20.40
C LEU A 176 -0.69 -11.56 -21.66
N GLU A 177 0.36 -11.89 -22.43
CA GLU A 177 0.27 -12.62 -23.69
C GLU A 177 -0.52 -13.95 -23.59
N PRO A 178 -0.30 -14.81 -22.58
CA PRO A 178 -1.00 -16.08 -22.51
C PRO A 178 -2.52 -15.91 -22.57
N LYS A 179 -3.18 -16.78 -23.34
CA LYS A 179 -4.62 -16.65 -23.63
C LYS A 179 -5.50 -16.76 -22.39
N ASP A 180 -5.07 -17.53 -21.38
CA ASP A 180 -5.76 -17.72 -20.10
C ASP A 180 -5.53 -16.57 -19.11
N VAL A 181 -4.56 -15.68 -19.36
CA VAL A 181 -4.25 -14.57 -18.45
C VAL A 181 -5.14 -13.37 -18.74
N GLY A 182 -5.94 -12.98 -17.75
CA GLY A 182 -6.83 -11.82 -17.81
C GLY A 182 -6.16 -10.55 -17.31
N ALA A 183 -5.19 -10.65 -16.40
CA ALA A 183 -4.51 -9.48 -15.84
C ALA A 183 -3.11 -9.79 -15.30
N VAL A 184 -2.31 -8.74 -15.13
CA VAL A 184 -0.98 -8.76 -14.52
C VAL A 184 -0.89 -7.63 -13.50
N GLN A 185 -0.52 -7.96 -12.26
CA GLN A 185 -0.28 -6.99 -11.18
C GLN A 185 1.22 -6.71 -11.06
N ALA A 186 1.59 -5.44 -11.10
CA ALA A 186 2.94 -4.97 -10.77
C ALA A 186 3.21 -4.98 -9.27
N ARG A 187 4.49 -4.93 -8.89
CA ARG A 187 4.90 -4.79 -7.50
C ARG A 187 4.68 -3.36 -7.00
N LYS A 188 4.07 -3.22 -5.82
CA LYS A 188 3.91 -1.92 -5.14
C LYS A 188 5.07 -1.63 -4.19
N VAL A 189 5.56 -0.39 -4.18
CA VAL A 189 6.61 0.08 -3.27
C VAL A 189 6.26 1.47 -2.73
N ILE A 190 6.53 1.73 -1.46
CA ILE A 190 6.33 3.05 -0.85
C ILE A 190 7.53 3.95 -1.16
N ARG A 191 7.31 5.04 -1.91
CA ARG A 191 8.38 5.97 -2.33
C ARG A 191 9.05 6.65 -1.14
N ASN A 192 8.25 7.14 -0.20
CA ASN A 192 8.68 7.87 1.00
C ASN A 192 8.91 6.93 2.21
N LYS A 193 9.35 5.68 2.00
CA LYS A 193 9.50 4.67 3.07
C LYS A 193 10.47 5.06 4.18
N ASN A 194 11.37 6.00 3.91
CA ASN A 194 12.37 6.48 4.86
C ASN A 194 11.90 7.68 5.69
N THR A 195 10.68 8.19 5.48
CA THR A 195 10.18 9.37 6.18
C THR A 195 9.94 9.11 7.67
N ASN A 196 9.31 7.99 8.03
CA ASN A 196 9.06 7.64 9.43
C ASN A 196 8.78 6.13 9.62
N LEU A 197 8.57 5.70 10.86
CA LEU A 197 8.25 4.30 11.18
C LEU A 197 6.99 3.80 10.43
N LEU A 198 5.96 4.62 10.27
CA LEU A 198 4.71 4.19 9.63
C LEU A 198 4.90 3.92 8.14
N THR A 199 5.60 4.79 7.42
CA THR A 199 5.89 4.64 5.98
C THR A 199 6.82 3.45 5.73
N ARG A 200 7.79 3.23 6.64
CA ARG A 200 8.64 2.03 6.64
C ARG A 200 7.82 0.75 6.83
N CYS A 201 6.97 0.70 7.86
CA CYS A 201 6.09 -0.45 8.08
C CYS A 201 5.17 -0.71 6.88
N GLN A 202 4.58 0.33 6.27
CA GLN A 202 3.76 0.19 5.06
C GLN A 202 4.55 -0.43 3.89
N ASN A 203 5.81 -0.01 3.67
CA ASN A 203 6.67 -0.64 2.66
C ASN A 203 6.91 -2.12 2.96
N ASN A 204 7.13 -2.44 4.24
CA ASN A 204 7.42 -3.79 4.67
C ASN A 204 6.19 -4.70 4.55
N GLU A 205 4.98 -4.16 4.75
CA GLU A 205 3.72 -4.83 4.41
C GLU A 205 3.63 -5.14 2.92
N TYR A 206 3.92 -4.17 2.04
CA TYR A 206 3.90 -4.41 0.59
C TYR A 206 4.96 -5.41 0.14
N THR A 207 6.11 -5.41 0.81
CA THR A 207 7.16 -6.39 0.55
C THR A 207 6.75 -7.78 0.99
N LEU A 208 6.04 -7.91 2.12
CA LEU A 208 5.44 -9.16 2.56
C LEU A 208 4.32 -9.61 1.61
N ASP A 209 3.48 -8.69 1.13
CA ASP A 209 2.47 -8.96 0.10
C ASP A 209 3.12 -9.48 -1.19
N THR A 210 4.20 -8.83 -1.65
CA THR A 210 5.01 -9.29 -2.80
C THR A 210 5.45 -10.75 -2.64
N TYR A 211 5.92 -11.12 -1.44
CA TYR A 211 6.28 -12.51 -1.15
C TYR A 211 5.11 -13.47 -1.30
N PHE A 212 3.93 -13.11 -0.78
CA PHE A 212 2.73 -13.94 -0.93
C PHE A 212 2.26 -14.01 -2.38
N GLN A 213 2.18 -12.88 -3.10
CA GLN A 213 1.70 -12.86 -4.49
C GLN A 213 2.63 -13.63 -5.44
N VAL A 214 3.95 -13.57 -5.26
CA VAL A 214 4.91 -14.42 -6.01
C VAL A 214 4.68 -15.90 -5.67
N GLY A 215 4.42 -16.23 -4.40
CA GLY A 215 4.08 -17.58 -3.98
C GLY A 215 2.81 -18.10 -4.66
N ARG A 216 1.75 -17.29 -4.68
CA ARG A 216 0.46 -17.58 -5.32
C ARG A 216 0.60 -17.73 -6.83
N ASP A 217 1.34 -16.84 -7.48
CA ASP A 217 1.64 -16.91 -8.92
C ASP A 217 2.32 -18.24 -9.27
N SER A 218 3.28 -18.67 -8.44
CA SER A 218 4.05 -19.88 -8.70
C SER A 218 3.24 -21.18 -8.66
N VAL A 219 2.08 -21.16 -8.02
CA VAL A 219 1.16 -22.31 -7.95
C VAL A 219 -0.04 -22.17 -8.88
N LYS A 220 -0.10 -21.08 -9.68
CA LYS A 220 -1.32 -20.65 -10.39
C LYS A 220 -2.53 -20.57 -9.45
N GLY A 221 -2.30 -19.98 -8.28
CA GLY A 221 -3.29 -19.69 -7.26
C GLY A 221 -4.07 -18.42 -7.58
N ALA A 222 -4.81 -17.89 -6.60
CA ALA A 222 -5.61 -16.70 -6.80
C ALA A 222 -4.79 -15.43 -6.57
N VAL A 223 -3.87 -15.11 -7.49
CA VAL A 223 -3.20 -13.79 -7.48
C VAL A 223 -4.26 -12.70 -7.54
N GLU A 224 -4.01 -11.60 -6.85
CA GLU A 224 -4.95 -10.50 -6.70
C GLU A 224 -4.32 -9.19 -7.17
N LEU A 225 -5.15 -8.37 -7.79
CA LEU A 225 -4.86 -6.99 -8.11
C LEU A 225 -4.81 -6.12 -6.84
N ARG A 226 -4.15 -4.97 -6.95
CA ARG A 226 -3.87 -4.02 -5.85
C ARG A 226 -4.21 -2.57 -6.22
N GLY A 227 -5.00 -2.37 -7.28
CA GLY A 227 -5.59 -1.09 -7.67
C GLY A 227 -4.63 -0.09 -8.31
N ASN A 228 -3.34 -0.39 -8.32
CA ASN A 228 -2.30 0.49 -8.86
C ASN A 228 -1.27 -0.37 -9.59
N GLY A 229 -0.90 0.00 -10.82
CA GLY A 229 -0.01 -0.78 -11.66
C GLY A 229 -0.61 -2.13 -12.08
N GLU A 230 -1.90 -2.16 -12.39
CA GLU A 230 -2.61 -3.36 -12.88
C GLU A 230 -2.85 -3.26 -14.39
N LEU A 231 -2.27 -4.19 -15.15
CA LEU A 231 -2.47 -4.31 -16.60
C LEU A 231 -3.50 -5.41 -16.87
N ILE A 232 -4.63 -5.04 -17.46
CA ILE A 232 -5.80 -5.90 -17.59
C ILE A 232 -6.20 -6.03 -19.05
N LYS A 233 -6.43 -7.25 -19.51
CA LYS A 233 -6.94 -7.54 -20.86
C LYS A 233 -8.37 -7.00 -20.97
N ARG A 234 -8.67 -6.24 -22.03
CA ARG A 234 -10.01 -5.68 -22.27
C ARG A 234 -11.10 -6.75 -22.18
N GLN A 235 -10.90 -7.88 -22.85
CA GLN A 235 -11.86 -8.99 -22.84
C GLN A 235 -12.18 -9.47 -21.43
N ALA A 236 -11.19 -9.53 -20.53
CA ALA A 236 -11.40 -9.96 -19.16
C ALA A 236 -12.27 -8.96 -18.38
N ILE A 237 -12.15 -7.65 -18.64
CA ILE A 237 -13.02 -6.61 -18.06
C ILE A 237 -14.45 -6.76 -18.58
N GLU A 238 -14.61 -7.00 -19.87
CA GLU A 238 -15.93 -7.18 -20.51
C GLU A 238 -16.64 -8.43 -19.97
N ASP A 239 -15.93 -9.55 -19.83
CA ASP A 239 -16.47 -10.82 -19.34
C ASP A 239 -16.98 -10.75 -17.89
N ILE A 240 -16.35 -9.93 -17.06
CA ILE A 240 -16.77 -9.70 -15.67
C ILE A 240 -17.76 -8.55 -15.52
N GLY A 241 -18.06 -7.82 -16.60
CA GLY A 241 -19.02 -6.70 -16.63
C GLY A 241 -18.48 -5.38 -16.06
N GLY A 242 -17.17 -5.13 -16.14
CA GLY A 242 -16.54 -3.90 -15.65
C GLY A 242 -16.23 -3.90 -14.15
N TRP A 243 -15.99 -2.72 -13.59
CA TRP A 243 -15.77 -2.52 -12.15
C TRP A 243 -17.12 -2.50 -11.40
N ASN A 244 -17.16 -3.04 -10.18
CA ASN A 244 -18.37 -3.02 -9.36
C ASN A 244 -18.51 -1.68 -8.61
N ASN A 245 -19.46 -0.82 -8.97
CA ASN A 245 -19.64 0.48 -8.32
C ASN A 245 -20.07 0.41 -6.83
N TYR A 246 -20.45 -0.77 -6.32
CA TYR A 246 -20.97 -0.96 -4.96
C TYR A 246 -20.00 -1.70 -4.03
N THR A 247 -18.76 -1.94 -4.49
CA THR A 247 -17.68 -2.45 -3.65
C THR A 247 -16.82 -1.33 -3.07
N ILE A 248 -16.08 -1.68 -2.01
CA ILE A 248 -15.14 -0.81 -1.32
C ILE A 248 -13.69 -1.04 -1.82
N VAL A 249 -13.44 -2.21 -2.40
CA VAL A 249 -12.13 -2.68 -2.91
C VAL A 249 -12.36 -3.24 -4.31
N ASP A 250 -12.22 -2.37 -5.29
CA ASP A 250 -12.60 -2.64 -6.68
C ASP A 250 -11.66 -3.63 -7.37
N ASP A 251 -10.37 -3.50 -7.10
CA ASP A 251 -9.29 -4.40 -7.48
C ASP A 251 -9.49 -5.85 -7.00
N LEU A 252 -9.77 -6.03 -5.70
CA LEU A 252 -9.97 -7.36 -5.10
C LEU A 252 -11.26 -7.99 -5.58
N ASP A 253 -12.33 -7.20 -5.70
CA ASP A 253 -13.61 -7.63 -6.26
C ASP A 253 -13.46 -8.12 -7.70
N MET A 254 -12.76 -7.36 -8.55
CA MET A 254 -12.42 -7.76 -9.91
C MET A 254 -11.60 -9.04 -9.93
N SER A 255 -10.57 -9.14 -9.09
CA SER A 255 -9.72 -10.32 -9.00
C SER A 255 -10.55 -11.58 -8.77
N THR A 256 -11.47 -11.55 -7.81
CA THR A 256 -12.35 -12.67 -7.51
C THR A 256 -13.27 -13.00 -8.68
N ARG A 257 -13.88 -11.99 -9.32
CA ARG A 257 -14.77 -12.23 -10.48
C ARG A 257 -14.02 -12.79 -11.68
N MET A 258 -12.78 -12.35 -11.93
CA MET A 258 -11.91 -12.90 -12.97
C MET A 258 -11.60 -14.38 -12.72
N HIS A 259 -11.16 -14.72 -11.50
CA HIS A 259 -10.91 -16.12 -11.12
C HIS A 259 -12.17 -16.98 -11.24
N ILE A 260 -13.33 -16.47 -10.82
CA ILE A 260 -14.62 -17.18 -10.95
C ILE A 260 -14.96 -17.45 -12.42
N LYS A 261 -14.57 -16.55 -13.34
CA LYS A 261 -14.73 -16.68 -14.79
C LYS A 261 -13.61 -17.48 -15.47
N GLY A 262 -12.66 -18.03 -14.70
CA GLY A 262 -11.58 -18.86 -15.21
C GLY A 262 -10.38 -18.09 -15.77
N TRP A 263 -10.34 -16.77 -15.64
CA TRP A 263 -9.18 -15.95 -15.98
C TRP A 263 -8.07 -16.13 -14.93
N ASP A 264 -6.83 -16.34 -15.37
CA ASP A 264 -5.63 -16.33 -14.54
C ASP A 264 -5.15 -14.88 -14.34
N ILE A 265 -4.56 -14.60 -13.18
CA ILE A 265 -3.94 -13.31 -12.87
C ILE A 265 -2.49 -13.58 -12.55
N ARG A 266 -1.57 -12.83 -13.17
CA ARG A 266 -0.14 -12.99 -12.97
C ARG A 266 0.42 -11.87 -12.09
N PHE A 267 1.50 -12.15 -11.39
CA PHE A 267 2.22 -11.14 -10.61
C PHE A 267 3.62 -10.91 -11.19
N CYS A 268 3.95 -9.65 -11.50
CA CYS A 268 5.26 -9.24 -11.99
C CYS A 268 6.04 -8.52 -10.88
N PRO A 269 7.00 -9.19 -10.22
CA PRO A 269 7.80 -8.57 -9.16
C PRO A 269 8.83 -7.55 -9.69
N ASP A 270 9.14 -7.61 -10.99
CA ASP A 270 10.22 -6.85 -11.64
C ASP A 270 9.72 -5.50 -12.19
N ALA A 271 8.42 -5.34 -12.42
CA ALA A 271 7.80 -4.04 -12.72
C ALA A 271 7.32 -3.39 -11.41
N ILE A 272 7.81 -2.18 -11.11
CA ILE A 272 7.54 -1.51 -9.85
C ILE A 272 6.69 -0.26 -10.06
N VAL A 273 5.58 -0.17 -9.31
CA VAL A 273 4.82 1.06 -9.15
C VAL A 273 5.06 1.63 -7.76
N TYR A 274 5.52 2.87 -7.73
CA TYR A 274 5.78 3.61 -6.50
C TYR A 274 4.60 4.51 -6.17
N GLU A 275 4.21 4.54 -4.90
CA GLU A 275 3.15 5.43 -4.39
C GLU A 275 3.58 6.12 -3.09
N GLU A 276 2.85 7.15 -2.70
CA GLU A 276 3.11 7.87 -1.45
C GLU A 276 2.48 7.16 -0.25
N GLY A 277 3.30 6.82 0.72
CA GLY A 277 2.87 6.24 1.99
C GLY A 277 2.32 7.28 2.95
N ILE A 278 1.38 6.86 3.78
CA ILE A 278 0.70 7.74 4.73
C ILE A 278 1.59 7.99 5.95
N ILE A 279 1.84 9.26 6.26
CA ILE A 279 2.74 9.64 7.37
C ILE A 279 2.06 9.74 8.74
N TYR A 280 0.72 9.68 8.82
CA TYR A 280 -0.05 9.82 10.05
C TYR A 280 -0.91 8.58 10.39
N VAL A 281 -1.00 8.23 11.68
CA VAL A 281 -1.72 7.03 12.15
C VAL A 281 -3.21 7.04 11.80
N LYS A 282 -3.91 8.16 11.99
CA LYS A 282 -5.37 8.22 11.83
C LYS A 282 -5.83 8.02 10.37
N PRO A 283 -5.24 8.70 9.36
CA PRO A 283 -5.53 8.39 7.96
C PRO A 283 -5.14 6.95 7.58
N LEU A 284 -4.01 6.44 8.08
CA LEU A 284 -3.57 5.07 7.82
C LEU A 284 -4.57 4.04 8.34
N TYR A 285 -5.05 4.22 9.58
CA TYR A 285 -6.08 3.36 10.17
C TYR A 285 -7.37 3.38 9.36
N ARG A 286 -7.80 4.54 8.84
CA ARG A 286 -8.99 4.64 7.98
C ARG A 286 -8.81 3.86 6.67
N GLN A 287 -7.64 3.94 6.04
CA GLN A 287 -7.31 3.20 4.82
C GLN A 287 -7.32 1.69 5.08
N ARG A 288 -6.60 1.20 6.10
CA ARG A 288 -6.57 -0.22 6.46
C ARG A 288 -7.94 -0.76 6.85
N ARG A 289 -8.75 0.04 7.55
CA ARG A 289 -10.16 -0.30 7.86
C ARG A 289 -10.97 -0.53 6.59
N ARG A 290 -10.83 0.35 5.59
CA ARG A 290 -11.51 0.26 4.30
C ARG A 290 -11.13 -1.03 3.58
N TRP A 291 -9.82 -1.31 3.48
CA TRP A 291 -9.29 -2.49 2.82
C TRP A 291 -9.78 -3.78 3.47
N LEU A 292 -9.71 -3.85 4.80
CA LEU A 292 -10.11 -5.04 5.53
C LEU A 292 -11.62 -5.30 5.44
N GLU A 293 -12.43 -4.27 5.56
CA GLU A 293 -13.88 -4.38 5.38
C GLU A 293 -14.24 -4.85 3.98
N GLY A 294 -13.65 -4.23 2.95
CA GLY A 294 -13.84 -4.63 1.58
C GLY A 294 -13.44 -6.09 1.34
N THR A 295 -12.28 -6.51 1.86
CA THR A 295 -11.76 -7.88 1.70
C THR A 295 -12.68 -8.92 2.31
N ILE A 296 -13.11 -8.72 3.57
CA ILE A 296 -14.00 -9.67 4.26
C ILE A 296 -15.37 -9.72 3.58
N ARG A 297 -15.95 -8.56 3.22
CA ARG A 297 -17.25 -8.52 2.52
C ARG A 297 -17.19 -9.23 1.18
N ARG A 298 -16.13 -9.00 0.39
CA ARG A 298 -15.90 -9.69 -0.89
C ARG A 298 -15.88 -11.21 -0.70
N TYR A 299 -15.11 -11.72 0.27
CA TYR A 299 -15.08 -13.15 0.54
C TYR A 299 -16.46 -13.70 0.91
N LEU A 300 -17.23 -13.00 1.73
CA LEU A 300 -18.58 -13.40 2.10
C LEU A 300 -19.53 -13.39 0.88
N GLU A 301 -19.48 -12.35 0.07
CA GLU A 301 -20.32 -12.16 -1.12
C GLU A 301 -20.10 -13.22 -2.19
N TYR A 302 -18.83 -13.51 -2.50
CA TYR A 302 -18.45 -14.44 -3.56
C TYR A 302 -18.17 -15.86 -3.11
N SER A 303 -18.22 -16.16 -1.80
CA SER A 303 -17.95 -17.50 -1.24
C SER A 303 -18.67 -18.63 -1.99
N GLY A 304 -19.99 -18.52 -2.18
CA GLY A 304 -20.77 -19.52 -2.88
C GLY A 304 -20.40 -19.67 -4.36
N ALA A 305 -20.14 -18.56 -5.05
CA ALA A 305 -19.74 -18.57 -6.45
C ALA A 305 -18.34 -19.18 -6.64
N ALA A 306 -17.39 -18.85 -5.77
CA ALA A 306 -16.04 -19.42 -5.79
C ALA A 306 -16.05 -20.95 -5.50
N LEU A 307 -16.95 -21.44 -4.65
CA LEU A 307 -17.08 -22.87 -4.35
C LEU A 307 -17.77 -23.67 -5.45
N CYS A 308 -18.71 -23.05 -6.16
CA CYS A 308 -19.58 -23.75 -7.11
C CYS A 308 -19.23 -23.48 -8.59
N SER A 309 -18.34 -22.54 -8.88
CA SER A 309 -17.94 -22.23 -10.26
C SER A 309 -17.23 -23.43 -10.89
N LYS A 310 -17.62 -23.74 -12.14
CA LYS A 310 -16.97 -24.77 -12.96
C LYS A 310 -15.78 -24.22 -13.74
N ASP A 311 -15.76 -22.91 -13.97
CA ASP A 311 -14.71 -22.24 -14.75
C ASP A 311 -13.49 -21.90 -13.89
N MET A 312 -13.72 -21.72 -12.58
CA MET A 312 -12.66 -21.42 -11.63
C MET A 312 -11.69 -22.60 -11.45
N SER A 313 -10.40 -22.31 -11.53
CA SER A 313 -9.35 -23.28 -11.22
C SER A 313 -9.43 -23.77 -9.78
N LEU A 314 -9.34 -25.09 -9.57
CA LEU A 314 -9.25 -25.70 -8.24
C LEU A 314 -8.09 -25.11 -7.41
N ARG A 315 -6.98 -24.76 -8.06
CA ARG A 315 -5.80 -24.19 -7.38
C ARG A 315 -6.09 -22.80 -6.85
N ALA A 316 -6.78 -21.96 -7.63
CA ALA A 316 -7.22 -20.65 -7.20
C ALA A 316 -8.25 -20.76 -6.07
N GLY A 317 -9.20 -21.70 -6.15
CA GLY A 317 -10.19 -21.94 -5.10
C GLY A 317 -9.55 -22.36 -3.77
N LEU A 318 -8.63 -23.33 -3.79
CA LEU A 318 -7.90 -23.77 -2.60
C LEU A 318 -7.01 -22.68 -2.02
N ASP A 319 -6.37 -21.88 -2.87
CA ASP A 319 -5.57 -20.73 -2.44
C ASP A 319 -6.42 -19.66 -1.74
N MET A 320 -7.59 -19.31 -2.30
CA MET A 320 -8.54 -18.38 -1.65
C MET A 320 -9.01 -18.91 -0.29
N MET A 321 -9.27 -20.22 -0.17
CA MET A 321 -9.60 -20.87 1.11
C MET A 321 -8.43 -20.86 2.10
N ALA A 322 -7.20 -21.02 1.62
CA ALA A 322 -6.03 -20.94 2.50
C ALA A 322 -5.86 -19.51 3.01
N TYR A 323 -6.05 -18.51 2.15
CA TYR A 323 -5.88 -17.10 2.51
C TYR A 323 -6.95 -16.61 3.48
N ILE A 324 -8.22 -16.99 3.32
CA ILE A 324 -9.29 -16.57 4.25
C ILE A 324 -9.04 -17.01 5.71
N SER A 325 -8.21 -18.04 5.92
CA SER A 325 -7.83 -18.51 7.26
C SER A 325 -7.11 -17.44 8.09
N GLU A 326 -6.44 -16.47 7.45
CA GLU A 326 -5.77 -15.36 8.14
C GLU A 326 -6.76 -14.44 8.86
N PHE A 327 -7.97 -14.27 8.31
CA PHE A 327 -9.03 -13.44 8.91
C PHE A 327 -9.82 -14.19 9.98
N ILE A 328 -9.88 -15.52 9.89
CA ILE A 328 -10.53 -16.38 10.89
C ILE A 328 -9.68 -16.44 12.17
N MET A 329 -8.35 -16.40 12.02
CA MET A 329 -7.40 -16.62 13.11
C MET A 329 -7.55 -15.65 14.30
N PRO A 330 -7.69 -14.32 14.14
CA PRO A 330 -7.93 -13.42 15.28
C PRO A 330 -9.20 -13.74 16.05
N GLY A 331 -10.28 -14.08 15.33
CA GLY A 331 -11.55 -14.49 15.92
C GLY A 331 -11.44 -15.80 16.70
N TRP A 332 -10.79 -16.81 16.11
CA TRP A 332 -10.49 -18.07 16.78
C TRP A 332 -9.69 -17.83 18.06
N PHE A 333 -8.57 -17.09 17.97
CA PHE A 333 -7.69 -16.82 19.10
C PHE A 333 -8.42 -16.12 20.25
N LEU A 334 -9.25 -15.12 19.94
CA LEU A 334 -10.06 -14.42 20.94
C LEU A 334 -11.06 -15.38 21.61
N MET A 335 -11.83 -16.13 20.82
CA MET A 335 -12.79 -17.10 21.36
C MET A 335 -12.12 -18.16 22.25
N GLU A 336 -10.94 -18.62 21.84
CA GLU A 336 -10.17 -19.58 22.60
C GLU A 336 -9.77 -19.05 23.97
N ILE A 337 -9.21 -17.84 24.03
CA ILE A 337 -8.84 -17.19 25.31
C ILE A 337 -10.07 -16.97 26.19
N LEU A 338 -11.19 -16.52 25.62
CA LEU A 338 -12.41 -16.26 26.38
C LEU A 338 -13.01 -17.53 26.97
N ILE A 339 -13.17 -18.59 26.16
CA ILE A 339 -13.74 -19.87 26.63
C ILE A 339 -12.82 -20.51 27.68
N ARG A 340 -11.51 -20.49 27.48
CA ARG A 340 -10.55 -21.01 28.46
C ARG A 340 -10.52 -20.19 29.74
N GLY A 341 -10.52 -18.87 29.62
CA GLY A 341 -10.61 -17.95 30.75
C GLY A 341 -11.84 -18.26 31.60
N PHE A 342 -13.00 -18.45 30.95
CA PHE A 342 -14.22 -18.86 31.63
C PHE A 342 -14.08 -20.21 32.35
N LYS A 343 -13.52 -21.25 31.70
CA LYS A 343 -13.29 -22.56 32.33
C LYS A 343 -12.35 -22.48 33.54
N VAL A 344 -11.30 -21.66 33.47
CA VAL A 344 -10.38 -21.43 34.59
C VAL A 344 -11.09 -20.72 35.74
N LEU A 345 -11.86 -19.67 35.45
CA LEU A 345 -12.64 -18.93 36.46
C LEU A 345 -13.73 -19.81 37.11
N ALA A 346 -14.36 -20.68 36.32
CA ALA A 346 -15.34 -21.65 36.79
C ALA A 346 -14.71 -22.86 37.51
N LYS A 347 -13.38 -22.89 37.69
CA LYS A 347 -12.61 -24.00 38.29
C LYS A 347 -12.78 -25.34 37.58
N GLN A 348 -13.14 -25.31 36.30
CA GLN A 348 -13.27 -26.48 35.43
C GLN A 348 -11.95 -26.81 34.69
N ALA A 349 -10.96 -25.91 34.74
CA ALA A 349 -9.65 -26.10 34.13
C ALA A 349 -8.54 -25.43 34.97
N PRO A 350 -7.32 -25.99 34.98
CA PRO A 350 -6.20 -25.37 35.68
C PRO A 350 -5.66 -24.14 34.91
N PRO A 351 -5.12 -23.12 35.62
CA PRO A 351 -4.64 -21.87 34.98
C PRO A 351 -3.58 -22.06 33.89
N HIS A 352 -2.76 -23.11 33.99
CA HIS A 352 -1.68 -23.34 33.03
C HIS A 352 -2.16 -23.62 31.60
N MET A 353 -3.44 -23.97 31.41
CA MET A 353 -4.02 -24.12 30.08
C MET A 353 -4.03 -22.79 29.31
N LEU A 354 -4.00 -21.63 29.95
CA LEU A 354 -3.92 -20.35 29.26
C LEU A 354 -2.55 -20.11 28.62
N TYR A 355 -1.46 -20.62 29.22
CA TYR A 355 -0.10 -20.45 28.67
C TYR A 355 0.06 -21.05 27.28
N SER A 356 -0.61 -22.18 27.03
CA SER A 356 -0.52 -22.88 25.76
C SER A 356 -1.08 -22.07 24.58
N SER A 357 -2.15 -21.31 24.79
CA SER A 357 -2.71 -20.40 23.78
C SER A 357 -1.78 -19.21 23.55
N ILE A 358 -1.18 -18.65 24.60
CA ILE A 358 -0.19 -17.57 24.49
C ILE A 358 1.02 -18.02 23.69
N ILE A 359 1.55 -19.21 23.95
CA ILE A 359 2.70 -19.78 23.23
C ILE A 359 2.40 -19.86 21.74
N ILE A 360 1.21 -20.33 21.34
CA ILE A 360 0.86 -20.42 19.92
C ILE A 360 0.71 -19.03 19.29
N GLY A 361 0.13 -18.07 20.02
CA GLY A 361 0.10 -16.67 19.57
C GLY A 361 1.51 -16.14 19.27
N CYS A 362 2.47 -16.43 20.15
CA CYS A 362 3.88 -16.10 19.92
C CYS A 362 4.47 -16.84 18.70
N LEU A 363 4.16 -18.12 18.50
CA LEU A 363 4.62 -18.89 17.32
C LEU A 363 4.10 -18.32 16.01
N ILE A 364 2.83 -17.89 15.97
CA ILE A 364 2.25 -17.20 14.81
C ILE A 364 3.00 -15.88 14.56
N GLY A 365 3.22 -15.08 15.61
CA GLY A 365 4.01 -13.85 15.53
C GLY A 365 5.42 -14.09 14.99
N PHE A 366 6.08 -15.16 15.43
CA PHE A 366 7.37 -15.58 14.87
C PHE A 366 7.28 -15.97 13.40
N GLY A 367 6.21 -16.66 12.98
CA GLY A 367 5.96 -16.99 11.58
C GLY A 367 5.90 -15.74 10.69
N PHE A 368 5.13 -14.73 11.08
CA PHE A 368 5.06 -13.45 10.39
C PHE A 368 6.41 -12.72 10.39
N PHE A 369 7.12 -12.72 11.51
CA PHE A 369 8.46 -12.14 11.61
C PHE A 369 9.45 -12.77 10.62
N PHE A 370 9.51 -14.10 10.56
CA PHE A 370 10.40 -14.79 9.63
C PHE A 370 10.00 -14.59 8.17
N ALA A 371 8.69 -14.54 7.87
CA ALA A 371 8.19 -14.24 6.54
C ALA A 371 8.55 -12.81 6.10
N ALA A 372 8.30 -11.81 6.95
CA ALA A 372 8.66 -10.42 6.69
C ALA A 372 10.18 -10.27 6.50
N ARG A 373 10.98 -10.85 7.39
CA ARG A 373 12.45 -10.84 7.27
C ARG A 373 12.92 -11.47 5.95
N TYR A 374 12.35 -12.61 5.57
CA TYR A 374 12.67 -13.27 4.31
C TYR A 374 12.32 -12.37 3.11
N ALA A 375 11.12 -11.78 3.13
CA ALA A 375 10.64 -10.90 2.06
C ALA A 375 11.56 -9.67 1.89
N LEU A 376 11.89 -8.97 2.98
CA LEU A 376 12.79 -7.80 2.98
C LEU A 376 14.17 -8.14 2.40
N ARG A 377 14.72 -9.30 2.79
CA ARG A 377 15.98 -9.80 2.25
C ARG A 377 15.93 -10.10 0.75
N ARG A 378 14.79 -10.61 0.28
CA ARG A 378 14.63 -11.15 -1.08
C ARG A 378 14.29 -10.10 -2.11
N TYR A 379 13.41 -9.15 -1.75
CA TYR A 379 12.80 -8.20 -2.68
C TYR A 379 13.26 -6.76 -2.44
N ASP A 380 13.67 -6.41 -1.21
CA ASP A 380 14.25 -5.10 -0.89
C ASP A 380 15.79 -5.14 -0.78
N TYR A 381 16.39 -6.32 -0.99
CA TYR A 381 17.85 -6.55 -0.92
C TYR A 381 18.50 -6.07 0.40
N MET A 382 17.71 -5.97 1.46
CA MET A 382 18.10 -5.36 2.73
C MET A 382 19.19 -6.18 3.44
N PRO A 383 20.15 -5.58 4.17
CA PRO A 383 21.13 -6.32 4.96
C PRO A 383 20.51 -7.18 6.06
N ARG A 384 21.27 -8.18 6.56
CA ARG A 384 20.72 -9.18 7.50
C ARG A 384 20.24 -8.59 8.82
N LEU A 385 20.96 -7.62 9.37
CA LEU A 385 20.63 -7.00 10.65
C LEU A 385 19.45 -6.05 10.50
N ASP A 386 19.48 -5.17 9.50
CA ASP A 386 18.40 -4.22 9.22
C ASP A 386 17.08 -4.95 8.97
N ALA A 387 17.10 -6.00 8.13
CA ALA A 387 15.93 -6.84 7.89
C ALA A 387 15.40 -7.55 9.15
N THR A 388 16.25 -7.75 10.17
CA THR A 388 15.81 -8.31 11.47
C THR A 388 15.05 -7.25 12.25
N PHE A 389 15.62 -6.06 12.41
CA PHE A 389 15.03 -5.00 13.20
C PHE A 389 13.73 -4.51 12.56
N GLU A 390 13.75 -4.27 11.24
CA GLU A 390 12.56 -3.84 10.51
C GLU A 390 11.46 -4.90 10.50
N ALA A 391 11.79 -6.19 10.38
CA ALA A 391 10.80 -7.25 10.49
C ALA A 391 10.19 -7.33 11.90
N LEU A 392 10.98 -7.08 12.95
CA LEU A 392 10.49 -7.05 14.33
C LEU A 392 9.52 -5.86 14.53
N GLU A 393 9.93 -4.66 14.11
CA GLU A 393 9.09 -3.46 14.15
C GLU A 393 7.78 -3.67 13.39
N THR A 394 7.87 -4.21 12.17
CA THR A 394 6.71 -4.48 11.31
C THR A 394 5.81 -5.54 11.94
N SER A 395 6.35 -6.57 12.58
CA SER A 395 5.53 -7.61 13.26
C SER A 395 4.73 -7.04 14.42
N VAL A 396 5.33 -6.13 15.21
CA VAL A 396 4.63 -5.42 16.29
C VAL A 396 3.55 -4.50 15.71
N TYR A 397 3.88 -3.75 14.66
CA TYR A 397 2.94 -2.91 13.94
C TYR A 397 1.74 -3.70 13.39
N LEU A 398 1.98 -4.86 12.77
CA LEU A 398 0.93 -5.73 12.25
C LEU A 398 0.00 -6.21 13.35
N LEU A 399 0.56 -6.62 14.50
CA LEU A 399 -0.21 -7.07 15.65
C LEU A 399 -1.07 -5.95 16.24
N ILE A 400 -0.54 -4.72 16.34
CA ILE A 400 -1.26 -3.59 16.93
C ILE A 400 -2.36 -3.07 16.00
N ILE A 401 -2.13 -3.03 14.69
CA ILE A 401 -3.10 -2.47 13.74
C ILE A 401 -4.09 -3.53 13.26
N TRP A 402 -3.62 -4.64 12.68
CA TRP A 402 -4.52 -5.56 11.99
C TRP A 402 -5.34 -6.41 12.93
N PHE A 403 -4.74 -6.95 14.00
CA PHE A 403 -5.43 -7.89 14.87
C PHE A 403 -6.72 -7.29 15.50
N PRO A 404 -6.68 -6.09 16.13
CA PRO A 404 -7.90 -5.46 16.64
C PRO A 404 -8.86 -5.03 15.53
N LEU A 405 -8.31 -4.65 14.37
CA LEU A 405 -9.11 -4.18 13.24
C LEU A 405 -9.94 -5.31 12.62
N VAL A 406 -9.40 -6.53 12.49
CA VAL A 406 -10.16 -7.72 12.04
C VAL A 406 -11.37 -7.95 12.94
N LEU A 407 -11.16 -7.95 14.26
CA LEU A 407 -12.23 -8.13 15.24
C LEU A 407 -13.29 -7.02 15.13
N TYR A 408 -12.84 -5.77 15.02
CA TYR A 408 -13.72 -4.62 14.86
C TYR A 408 -14.54 -4.69 13.56
N ILE A 409 -13.93 -5.08 12.43
CA ILE A 409 -14.65 -5.21 11.16
C ILE A 409 -15.67 -6.34 11.20
N CYS A 410 -15.33 -7.50 11.77
CA CYS A 410 -16.30 -8.57 11.98
C CYS A 410 -17.50 -8.08 12.81
N PHE A 411 -17.25 -7.36 13.91
CA PHE A 411 -18.29 -6.71 14.70
C PHE A 411 -19.11 -5.71 13.88
N LYS A 412 -18.45 -4.82 13.13
CA LYS A 412 -19.10 -3.81 12.27
C LYS A 412 -20.02 -4.47 11.25
N ILE A 413 -19.57 -5.51 10.56
CA ILE A 413 -20.39 -6.22 9.56
C ILE A 413 -21.64 -6.80 10.22
N LEU A 414 -21.49 -7.46 11.37
CA LEU A 414 -22.61 -8.10 12.10
C LEU A 414 -23.64 -7.09 12.62
N PHE A 415 -23.19 -5.99 13.21
CA PHE A 415 -24.07 -5.12 14.02
C PHE A 415 -24.31 -3.72 13.44
N MET A 416 -23.46 -3.23 12.53
CA MET A 416 -23.53 -1.86 12.00
C MET A 416 -23.94 -1.83 10.53
N LYS A 417 -24.64 -0.77 10.10
CA LYS A 417 -25.02 -0.56 8.69
C LYS A 417 -23.76 -0.46 7.82
N LYS A 418 -23.82 -1.01 6.60
CA LYS A 418 -22.77 -0.83 5.58
C LYS A 418 -22.71 0.67 5.26
N ASP A 419 -21.52 1.26 5.35
CA ASP A 419 -21.23 2.59 4.84
C ASP A 419 -20.31 2.46 3.63
N MET A 420 -20.49 3.32 2.62
CA MET A 420 -19.57 3.44 1.48
C MET A 420 -18.74 4.72 1.59
N ASN A 421 -18.45 5.15 2.82
CA ASN A 421 -17.68 6.37 3.04
C ASN A 421 -16.21 6.10 2.73
N TRP A 422 -15.82 6.49 1.52
CA TRP A 422 -14.47 6.29 0.98
C TRP A 422 -13.39 7.03 1.76
N GLY A 423 -13.69 8.12 2.48
CA GLY A 423 -12.76 8.82 3.38
C GLY A 423 -11.36 9.01 2.78
N LYS A 424 -11.15 10.10 2.03
CA LYS A 424 -9.95 10.38 1.25
C LYS A 424 -8.63 10.22 2.05
N THR A 425 -7.61 9.70 1.38
CA THR A 425 -6.22 9.80 1.82
C THR A 425 -5.63 11.07 1.19
N ALA A 426 -5.09 11.99 1.99
CA ALA A 426 -4.42 13.16 1.45
C ALA A 426 -3.01 12.78 0.98
N HIS A 427 -2.65 13.18 -0.24
CA HIS A 427 -1.33 13.03 -0.85
C HIS A 427 -0.65 14.39 -0.96
N GLY A 428 0.66 14.41 -1.17
CA GLY A 428 1.47 15.63 -1.24
C GLY A 428 1.90 16.20 0.12
N LEU A 429 1.51 15.56 1.22
CA LEU A 429 1.76 16.06 2.59
C LEU A 429 3.26 16.21 2.90
N VAL A 430 4.11 15.31 2.36
CA VAL A 430 5.57 15.43 2.54
C VAL A 430 6.10 16.68 1.84
N ARG A 431 5.63 16.97 0.62
CA ARG A 431 6.03 18.17 -0.13
C ARG A 431 5.54 19.44 0.57
N GLU A 432 4.33 19.42 1.12
CA GLU A 432 3.80 20.53 1.92
C GLU A 432 4.62 20.77 3.20
N GLU A 433 4.97 19.71 3.94
CA GLU A 433 5.83 19.82 5.12
C GLU A 433 7.24 20.33 4.74
N GLU A 434 7.85 19.82 3.67
CA GLU A 434 9.15 20.28 3.19
C GLU A 434 9.13 21.74 2.74
N ALA A 435 8.08 22.17 2.01
CA ALA A 435 7.89 23.55 1.61
C ALA A 435 7.71 24.46 2.84
N SER A 436 6.88 24.05 3.81
CA SER A 436 6.66 24.78 5.06
C SER A 436 7.94 24.92 5.89
N ILE A 437 8.73 23.85 6.02
CA ILE A 437 10.03 23.86 6.71
C ILE A 437 11.01 24.77 5.98
N LYS A 438 11.08 24.71 4.65
CA LYS A 438 11.94 25.58 3.84
C LYS A 438 11.58 27.04 4.04
N ASP A 439 10.30 27.38 4.05
CA ASP A 439 9.81 28.74 4.29
C ASP A 439 10.13 29.21 5.72
N LEU A 440 9.98 28.32 6.72
CA LEU A 440 10.38 28.59 8.10
C LEU A 440 11.90 28.87 8.21
N ILE A 441 12.73 28.03 7.59
CA ILE A 441 14.19 28.19 7.56
C ILE A 441 14.57 29.51 6.87
N LEU A 442 13.94 29.83 5.73
CA LEU A 442 14.18 31.09 5.02
C LEU A 442 13.78 32.30 5.87
N ASN A 443 12.68 32.22 6.61
CA ASN A 443 12.23 33.25 7.53
C ASN A 443 13.22 33.45 8.69
N GLU A 444 13.64 32.37 9.36
CA GLU A 444 14.63 32.43 10.44
C GLU A 444 16.02 32.91 9.96
N LEU A 445 16.44 32.50 8.76
CA LEU A 445 17.64 33.05 8.11
C LEU A 445 17.49 34.56 7.84
N GLY A 446 16.30 35.01 7.43
CA GLY A 446 15.96 36.42 7.26
C GLY A 446 16.10 37.21 8.56
N LYS A 447 15.51 36.70 9.66
CA LYS A 447 15.63 37.29 11.01
C LYS A 447 17.08 37.36 11.47
N THR A 448 17.85 36.28 11.28
CA THR A 448 19.26 36.22 11.66
C THR A 448 20.09 37.25 10.89
N LYS A 449 19.85 37.41 9.58
CA LYS A 449 20.49 38.45 8.76
C LYS A 449 20.12 39.86 9.23
N ALA A 450 18.84 40.10 9.54
CA ALA A 450 18.37 41.39 10.04
C ALA A 450 19.01 41.73 11.40
N PHE A 451 19.05 40.78 12.33
CA PHE A 451 19.68 40.95 13.64
C PHE A 451 21.19 41.20 13.51
N THR A 452 21.87 40.44 12.64
CA THR A 452 23.31 40.65 12.37
C THR A 452 23.56 42.05 11.81
N LYS A 453 22.72 42.53 10.90
CA LYS A 453 22.82 43.87 10.32
C LYS A 453 22.56 44.95 11.38
N GLU A 454 21.49 44.83 12.16
CA GLU A 454 21.15 45.78 13.24
C GLU A 454 22.28 45.86 14.27
N TYR A 455 22.82 44.71 14.70
CA TYR A 455 23.90 44.66 15.68
C TYR A 455 25.21 45.20 15.11
N THR A 456 25.51 44.95 13.82
CA THR A 456 26.66 45.56 13.12
C THR A 456 26.53 47.08 13.05
N GLU A 457 25.34 47.61 12.75
CA GLU A 457 25.10 49.06 12.71
C GLU A 457 25.16 49.69 14.11
N LYS A 458 24.60 49.03 15.15
CA LYS A 458 24.78 49.48 16.56
C LYS A 458 26.24 49.51 16.98
N LEU A 459 27.02 48.50 16.61
CA LEU A 459 28.47 48.46 16.86
C LEU A 459 29.20 49.59 16.14
N LYS A 460 28.88 49.83 14.85
CA LYS A 460 29.43 50.96 14.09
C LYS A 460 29.11 52.29 14.77
N GLN A 461 27.86 52.48 15.22
CA GLN A 461 27.44 53.69 15.92
C GLN A 461 28.18 53.88 17.23
N LEU A 462 28.28 52.84 18.07
CA LEU A 462 29.04 52.87 19.33
C LEU A 462 30.53 53.18 19.11
N LEU A 463 31.13 52.64 18.04
CA LEU A 463 32.53 52.89 17.69
C LEU A 463 32.75 54.33 17.18
N LEU A 464 31.79 54.89 16.44
CA LEU A 464 31.81 56.28 15.98
C LEU A 464 31.63 57.27 17.14
N GLU A 465 30.69 57.00 18.06
CA GLU A 465 30.42 57.86 19.24
C GLU A 465 31.61 57.93 20.21
N LYS A 466 32.42 56.87 20.31
CA LYS A 466 33.62 56.84 21.16
C LYS A 466 34.88 57.46 20.51
N SER A 467 34.74 58.19 19.39
CA SER A 467 35.82 58.96 18.73
C SER A 467 37.07 58.15 18.36
N PHE A 468 36.90 56.93 17.84
CA PHE A 468 38.02 56.18 17.27
C PHE A 468 38.39 56.74 15.88
N HIS A 469 39.31 57.71 15.84
CA HIS A 469 39.91 58.26 14.61
C HIS A 469 41.30 57.68 14.35
N GLY A 470 41.42 56.36 14.29
CA GLY A 470 42.66 55.70 13.83
C GLY A 470 42.35 54.78 12.66
N ASP A 471 43.06 54.95 11.53
CA ASP A 471 43.27 54.14 10.29
C ASP A 471 42.31 53.00 9.88
N ILE A 472 41.11 52.91 10.44
CA ILE A 472 40.14 51.85 10.19
C ILE A 472 38.99 52.45 9.39
N ASN A 473 38.86 52.05 8.13
CA ASN A 473 37.74 52.44 7.28
C ASN A 473 36.49 51.63 7.68
N PHE A 474 35.62 52.22 8.50
CA PHE A 474 34.42 51.57 9.02
C PHE A 474 33.28 51.36 8.00
N LYS A 475 33.41 51.89 6.76
CA LYS A 475 32.39 51.68 5.71
C LYS A 475 32.25 50.21 5.33
N ASP A 476 33.34 49.43 5.43
CA ASP A 476 33.39 48.03 5.01
C ASP A 476 33.33 47.04 6.20
N PHE A 477 33.03 47.52 7.41
CA PHE A 477 32.99 46.67 8.61
C PHE A 477 31.86 45.63 8.56
N ASN A 478 32.25 44.35 8.68
CA ASN A 478 31.34 43.21 8.80
C ASN A 478 31.66 42.45 10.09
N ILE A 479 30.64 42.19 10.91
CA ILE A 479 30.80 41.49 12.19
C ILE A 479 31.31 40.04 12.06
N LYS A 480 31.30 39.49 10.83
CA LYS A 480 31.89 38.18 10.52
C LYS A 480 33.42 38.20 10.49
N ASP A 481 34.06 39.38 10.51
CA ASP A 481 35.51 39.52 10.49
C ASP A 481 36.11 39.42 11.91
N PHE A 482 36.14 38.19 12.45
CA PHE A 482 36.52 37.89 13.84
C PHE A 482 37.91 38.42 14.23
N LYS A 483 38.87 38.49 13.30
CA LYS A 483 40.21 39.02 13.55
C LYS A 483 40.22 40.53 13.85
N LEU A 484 39.31 41.29 13.24
CA LEU A 484 39.19 42.73 13.48
C LEU A 484 38.49 43.00 14.83
N LEU A 485 37.48 42.19 15.17
CA LEU A 485 36.82 42.23 16.48
C LEU A 485 37.78 41.88 17.63
N GLU A 486 38.60 40.83 17.50
CA GLU A 486 39.61 40.51 18.51
C GLU A 486 40.63 41.64 18.69
N LYS A 487 41.02 42.31 17.60
CA LYS A 487 41.96 43.45 17.66
C LYS A 487 41.35 44.65 18.37
N LEU A 488 40.06 44.93 18.15
CA LEU A 488 39.31 45.99 18.86
C LEU A 488 39.11 45.67 20.34
N ILE A 489 38.81 44.40 20.70
CA ILE A 489 38.61 43.97 22.10
C ILE A 489 39.91 44.01 22.91
N LYS A 490 41.07 43.78 22.27
CA LYS A 490 42.40 43.82 22.93
C LYS A 490 42.95 45.23 23.11
N ASP A 491 42.31 46.26 22.55
CA ASP A 491 42.68 47.66 22.77
C ASP A 491 42.13 48.13 24.13
N ASP A 492 43.00 48.48 25.08
CA ASP A 492 42.62 48.80 26.47
C ASP A 492 41.66 50.00 26.59
N LYS A 493 41.48 50.79 25.52
CA LYS A 493 40.47 51.86 25.44
C LYS A 493 39.02 51.36 25.38
N LEU A 494 38.78 50.09 25.05
CA LEU A 494 37.44 49.51 24.84
C LEU A 494 36.90 48.66 26.02
N LYS A 495 37.67 48.52 27.12
CA LYS A 495 37.27 47.73 28.31
C LYS A 495 36.16 48.34 29.19
N LYS A 496 35.78 49.60 28.96
CA LYS A 496 34.60 50.27 29.55
C LYS A 496 33.61 50.55 28.42
#